data_AF-A0A962XWJ7-F1
#
_entry.id   AF-A0A962XWJ7-F1
#
_cell.length_a   1.000
_cell.length_b   1.000
_cell.length_c   1.000
_cell.angle_alpha   90.00
_cell.angle_beta   90.00
_cell.angle_gamma   90.00
#
_symmetry.space_group_name_H-M   'P 1'
#
loop_
_entity.id
_entity.type
_entity.pdbx_description
1 polymer ?
#
loop_
_entity_poly.entity_id
_entity_poly.type
_entity_poly.pdbx_seq_one_letter_code
_entity_poly.pdbx_strand_id
1 'polypeptide(L)'
;MKIDHITRWLCMATLLTACSLSSAATEDAADWPCEQALVSEVAAAVVWDGPSIDGLEAQWRENPDVAALVHRLAARTTNEAQATAAIAAFAEAQPATARDQRLSLLFAGVLQLLNQDRQVLNEGILRYARDQQRRADGLGERLSEFAQLESDTSTAAQTRLTALRGQIDIEQRIFDERESAIPFLCTRPRVIEQRIGQIAREIAAHLE
;
A
#
# COMPACT_ATOMS: atom_id res chain seq x y z
N MET A 1 71.65 -25.13 -9.60
CA MET A 1 71.79 -23.68 -9.85
C MET A 1 70.83 -23.32 -10.98
N LYS A 2 70.02 -22.28 -10.77
CA LYS A 2 68.90 -21.76 -11.58
C LYS A 2 67.53 -22.44 -11.37
N ILE A 3 66.95 -21.98 -10.26
CA ILE A 3 65.52 -21.67 -10.07
C ILE A 3 65.04 -20.82 -11.24
N ASP A 4 63.82 -21.01 -11.74
CA ASP A 4 62.89 -19.90 -11.98
C ASP A 4 61.45 -20.38 -12.20
N HIS A 5 60.58 -19.69 -11.48
CA HIS A 5 59.17 -19.94 -11.28
C HIS A 5 58.38 -19.53 -12.52
N ILE A 6 57.58 -20.44 -13.08
CA ILE A 6 56.50 -20.07 -14.01
C ILE A 6 55.18 -20.42 -13.34
N THR A 7 54.58 -19.35 -12.86
CA THR A 7 53.38 -19.19 -12.07
C THR A 7 52.17 -19.76 -12.83
N ARG A 8 51.63 -20.89 -12.35
CA ARG A 8 50.32 -21.39 -12.74
C ARG A 8 49.25 -20.41 -12.23
N TRP A 9 48.80 -19.51 -13.09
CA TRP A 9 47.59 -18.73 -12.86
C TRP A 9 46.38 -19.64 -13.05
N LEU A 10 45.76 -20.02 -11.93
CA LEU A 10 44.46 -20.69 -11.89
C LEU A 10 43.40 -19.64 -12.28
N CYS A 11 42.82 -19.74 -13.48
CA CYS A 11 41.60 -19.01 -13.82
C CYS A 11 40.44 -19.61 -13.01
N MET A 12 40.13 -19.01 -11.85
CA MET A 12 38.93 -19.30 -11.09
C MET A 12 37.77 -18.55 -11.74
N ALA A 13 37.01 -19.23 -12.60
CA ALA A 13 35.79 -18.71 -13.19
C ALA A 13 34.67 -18.74 -12.15
N THR A 14 34.44 -17.62 -11.47
CA THR A 14 33.26 -17.39 -10.63
C THR A 14 32.04 -17.19 -11.53
N LEU A 15 31.21 -18.23 -11.65
CA LEU A 15 29.86 -18.11 -12.18
C LEU A 15 29.01 -17.28 -11.20
N LEU A 16 28.86 -15.99 -11.52
CA LEU A 16 27.81 -15.14 -10.96
C LEU A 16 26.48 -15.57 -11.57
N THR A 17 25.80 -16.50 -10.90
CA THR A 17 24.40 -16.84 -11.20
C THR A 17 23.54 -15.65 -10.78
N ALA A 18 23.24 -14.75 -11.73
CA ALA A 18 22.24 -13.71 -11.53
C ALA A 18 20.86 -14.39 -11.41
N CYS A 19 20.36 -14.50 -10.18
CA CYS A 19 18.99 -14.88 -9.92
C CYS A 19 18.11 -13.67 -10.29
N SER A 20 17.68 -13.60 -11.54
CA SER A 20 16.64 -12.66 -11.95
C SER A 20 15.33 -13.11 -11.31
N LEU A 21 15.00 -12.53 -10.15
CA LEU A 21 13.64 -12.53 -9.62
C LEU A 21 12.78 -11.70 -10.59
N SER A 22 12.29 -12.35 -11.65
CA SER A 22 11.19 -11.80 -12.44
C SER A 22 9.94 -11.83 -11.57
N SER A 23 9.66 -10.73 -10.87
CA SER A 23 8.32 -10.49 -10.35
C SER A 23 7.42 -10.29 -11.56
N ALA A 24 6.56 -11.25 -11.86
CA ALA A 24 5.51 -11.06 -12.84
C ALA A 24 4.64 -9.91 -12.34
N ALA A 25 4.74 -8.75 -12.98
CA ALA A 25 3.89 -7.62 -12.68
C ALA A 25 2.44 -8.07 -12.90
N THR A 26 1.62 -8.05 -11.85
CA THR A 26 0.19 -8.29 -11.95
C THR A 26 -0.46 -7.12 -12.69
N GLU A 27 -1.64 -7.32 -13.27
CA GLU A 27 -2.41 -6.22 -13.89
C GLU A 27 -2.64 -5.08 -12.88
N ASP A 28 -2.92 -5.41 -11.61
CA ASP A 28 -3.04 -4.43 -10.53
C ASP A 28 -1.74 -3.64 -10.30
N ALA A 29 -0.56 -4.26 -10.46
CA ALA A 29 0.71 -3.56 -10.31
C ALA A 29 0.97 -2.57 -11.45
N ALA A 30 0.45 -2.84 -12.65
CA ALA A 30 0.54 -1.93 -13.78
C ALA A 30 -0.40 -0.71 -13.62
N ASP A 31 -1.58 -0.91 -13.03
CA ASP A 31 -2.59 0.13 -12.82
C ASP A 31 -2.34 0.99 -11.56
N TRP A 32 -1.32 0.66 -10.76
CA TRP A 32 -1.10 1.31 -9.46
C TRP A 32 -0.49 2.71 -9.60
N PRO A 33 -1.17 3.78 -9.15
CA PRO A 33 -0.75 5.16 -9.45
C PRO A 33 0.17 5.77 -8.39
N CYS A 34 0.47 5.07 -7.29
CA CYS A 34 1.24 5.62 -6.19
C CYS A 34 2.74 5.35 -6.34
N GLU A 35 3.57 6.29 -5.85
CA GLU A 35 5.03 6.15 -5.83
C GLU A 35 5.50 4.91 -5.05
N GLN A 36 4.85 4.60 -3.93
CA GLN A 36 5.14 3.39 -3.15
C GLN A 36 4.57 2.17 -3.87
N ALA A 37 5.38 1.13 -4.05
CA ALA A 37 4.95 -0.12 -4.67
C ALA A 37 3.72 -0.72 -3.97
N LEU A 38 2.81 -1.28 -4.76
CA LEU A 38 1.67 -2.03 -4.24
C LEU A 38 2.16 -3.31 -3.56
N VAL A 39 1.95 -3.40 -2.26
CA VAL A 39 2.12 -4.63 -1.47
C VAL A 39 0.77 -5.05 -0.91
N SER A 40 0.51 -6.35 -0.83
CA SER A 40 -0.76 -6.91 -0.33
C SER A 40 -1.01 -6.51 1.12
N GLU A 41 -0.01 -6.68 1.97
CA GLU A 41 -0.08 -6.43 3.40
C GLU A 41 1.26 -5.97 3.98
N VAL A 42 1.21 -5.32 5.13
CA VAL A 42 2.39 -5.11 5.96
C VAL A 42 2.68 -6.43 6.67
N ALA A 43 3.82 -7.03 6.36
CA ALA A 43 4.25 -8.27 7.00
C ALA A 43 4.69 -8.01 8.45
N ALA A 44 4.28 -8.88 9.38
CA ALA A 44 4.65 -8.80 10.79
C ALA A 44 6.17 -8.70 10.99
N ALA A 45 6.93 -9.50 10.23
CA ALA A 45 8.40 -9.54 10.28
C ALA A 45 9.11 -8.21 9.97
N VAL A 46 8.39 -7.23 9.40
CA VAL A 46 8.95 -5.89 9.09
C VAL A 46 8.76 -4.90 10.24
N VAL A 47 7.74 -5.11 11.08
CA VAL A 47 7.28 -4.11 12.06
C VAL A 47 7.27 -4.61 13.51
N TRP A 48 7.44 -5.91 13.73
CA TRP A 48 7.26 -6.56 15.03
C TRP A 48 8.54 -7.22 15.52
N ASP A 49 8.97 -6.81 16.70
CA ASP A 49 10.19 -7.31 17.36
C ASP A 49 9.90 -8.31 18.50
N GLY A 50 8.63 -8.74 18.65
CA GLY A 50 8.22 -9.67 19.70
C GLY A 50 8.14 -11.14 19.25
N PRO A 51 7.53 -12.02 20.08
CA PRO A 51 7.31 -13.42 19.73
C PRO A 51 6.52 -13.60 18.42
N SER A 52 6.67 -14.76 17.78
CA SER A 52 5.89 -15.07 16.57
C SER A 52 4.39 -14.96 16.86
N ILE A 53 3.66 -14.38 15.90
CA ILE A 53 2.21 -14.24 15.92
C ILE A 53 1.49 -15.26 15.04
N ASP A 54 2.23 -16.20 14.43
CA ASP A 54 1.67 -17.15 13.49
C ASP A 54 0.54 -17.97 14.15
N GLY A 55 -0.65 -17.93 13.57
CA GLY A 55 -1.83 -18.64 14.06
C GLY A 55 -2.63 -17.90 15.12
N LEU A 56 -2.21 -16.70 15.54
CA LEU A 56 -2.94 -15.86 16.50
C LEU A 56 -4.04 -15.01 15.84
N GLU A 57 -4.01 -14.86 14.51
CA GLU A 57 -4.89 -13.96 13.75
C GLU A 57 -6.37 -14.36 13.79
N ALA A 58 -6.65 -15.64 14.05
CA ALA A 58 -8.01 -16.15 14.27
C ALA A 58 -8.43 -16.03 15.74
N GLN A 59 -7.48 -16.08 16.68
CA GLN A 59 -7.73 -16.28 18.11
C GLN A 59 -8.08 -14.98 18.84
N TRP A 60 -7.60 -13.83 18.38
CA TRP A 60 -7.81 -12.57 19.09
C TRP A 60 -9.29 -12.19 19.19
N ARG A 61 -10.12 -12.60 18.22
CA ARG A 61 -11.57 -12.36 18.22
C ARG A 61 -12.31 -13.16 19.31
N GLU A 62 -11.75 -14.30 19.71
CA GLU A 62 -12.31 -15.17 20.74
C GLU A 62 -11.98 -14.68 22.15
N ASN A 63 -11.13 -13.66 22.27
CA ASN A 63 -10.72 -13.04 23.52
C ASN A 63 -11.37 -11.64 23.61
N PRO A 64 -12.52 -11.48 24.31
CA PRO A 64 -13.33 -10.26 24.21
C PRO A 64 -12.61 -8.98 24.63
N ASP A 65 -11.71 -9.08 25.60
CA ASP A 65 -10.92 -7.95 26.09
C ASP A 65 -9.84 -7.53 25.09
N VAL A 66 -9.16 -8.49 24.45
CA VAL A 66 -8.24 -8.25 23.34
C VAL A 66 -9.00 -7.65 22.16
N ALA A 67 -10.11 -8.26 21.75
CA ALA A 67 -10.90 -7.79 20.62
C ALA A 67 -11.39 -6.34 20.82
N ALA A 68 -11.86 -6.00 22.02
CA ALA A 68 -12.24 -4.64 22.36
C ALA A 68 -11.07 -3.65 22.22
N LEU A 69 -9.87 -4.04 22.65
CA LEU A 69 -8.68 -3.20 22.53
C LEU A 69 -8.19 -3.11 21.08
N VAL A 70 -8.17 -4.20 20.31
CA VAL A 70 -7.85 -4.20 18.87
C VAL A 70 -8.71 -3.19 18.13
N HIS A 71 -10.03 -3.25 18.31
CA HIS A 71 -10.96 -2.31 17.67
C HIS A 71 -10.73 -0.87 18.11
N ARG A 72 -10.41 -0.65 19.39
CA ARG A 72 -10.07 0.69 19.89
C ARG A 72 -8.79 1.20 19.24
N LEU A 73 -7.72 0.41 19.20
CA LEU A 73 -6.42 0.82 18.66
C LEU A 73 -6.47 1.08 17.15
N ALA A 74 -7.28 0.32 16.42
CA ALA A 74 -7.52 0.51 14.99
C ALA A 74 -8.49 1.67 14.67
N ALA A 75 -9.26 2.16 15.64
CA ALA A 75 -10.20 3.25 15.40
C ALA A 75 -9.45 4.54 15.05
N ARG A 76 -9.89 5.21 13.97
CA ARG A 76 -9.31 6.49 13.50
C ARG A 76 -9.41 7.62 14.52
N THR A 77 -10.34 7.52 15.46
CA THR A 77 -10.53 8.51 16.54
C THR A 77 -9.54 8.34 17.68
N THR A 78 -8.85 7.20 17.78
CA THR A 78 -7.85 6.96 18.82
C THR A 78 -6.53 7.59 18.44
N ASN A 79 -6.14 8.63 19.15
CA ASN A 79 -4.83 9.27 18.98
C ASN A 79 -3.70 8.47 19.65
N GLU A 80 -2.46 8.88 19.43
CA GLU A 80 -1.26 8.19 19.94
C GLU A 80 -1.25 8.08 21.47
N ALA A 81 -1.50 9.18 22.18
CA ALA A 81 -1.52 9.17 23.65
C ALA A 81 -2.58 8.23 24.22
N GLN A 82 -3.77 8.16 23.60
CA GLN A 82 -4.82 7.22 23.98
C GLN A 82 -4.42 5.76 23.71
N ALA A 83 -3.74 5.50 22.59
CA ALA A 83 -3.24 4.17 22.27
C ALA A 83 -2.19 3.71 23.28
N THR A 84 -1.16 4.52 23.55
CA THR A 84 -0.12 4.26 24.56
C THR A 84 -0.72 3.97 25.93
N ALA A 85 -1.62 4.83 26.42
CA ALA A 85 -2.26 4.62 27.71
C ALA A 85 -3.09 3.32 27.76
N ALA A 86 -3.80 2.98 26.68
CA ALA A 86 -4.60 1.77 26.62
C ALA A 86 -3.75 0.49 26.55
N ILE A 87 -2.61 0.53 25.84
CA ILE A 87 -1.66 -0.59 25.74
C ILE A 87 -0.97 -0.82 27.09
N ALA A 88 -0.48 0.25 27.74
CA ALA A 88 0.15 0.15 29.06
C ALA A 88 -0.82 -0.44 30.10
N ALA A 89 -2.05 0.08 30.18
CA ALA A 89 -3.07 -0.43 31.09
C ALA A 89 -3.41 -1.91 30.82
N PHE A 90 -3.43 -2.31 29.54
CA PHE A 90 -3.65 -3.71 29.18
C PHE A 90 -2.50 -4.60 29.62
N ALA A 91 -1.24 -4.17 29.42
CA ALA A 91 -0.04 -4.90 29.81
C ALA A 91 0.07 -5.11 31.33
N GLU A 92 -0.18 -4.04 32.10
CA GLU A 92 -0.18 -4.06 33.57
C GLU A 92 -1.25 -4.99 34.16
N ALA A 93 -2.40 -5.12 33.48
CA ALA A 93 -3.48 -6.00 33.89
C ALA A 93 -3.18 -7.49 33.63
N GLN A 94 -2.12 -7.83 32.88
CA GLN A 94 -1.77 -9.23 32.60
C GLN A 94 -0.84 -9.81 33.69
N PRO A 95 -1.03 -11.10 34.06
CA PRO A 95 -0.01 -11.84 34.80
C PRO A 95 1.30 -11.87 34.01
N ALA A 96 2.45 -11.71 34.68
CA ALA A 96 3.76 -11.69 34.03
C ALA A 96 3.99 -12.91 33.11
N THR A 97 3.58 -14.10 33.56
CA THR A 97 3.72 -15.35 32.80
C THR A 97 2.88 -15.43 31.52
N ALA A 98 1.88 -14.55 31.36
CA ALA A 98 0.99 -14.52 30.20
C ALA A 98 1.11 -13.22 29.39
N ARG A 99 1.87 -12.23 29.88
CA ARG A 99 1.90 -10.87 29.31
C ARG A 99 2.33 -10.89 27.85
N ASP A 100 3.45 -11.51 27.54
CA ASP A 100 3.99 -11.55 26.17
C ASP A 100 3.05 -12.24 25.19
N GLN A 101 2.44 -13.36 25.60
CA GLN A 101 1.46 -14.06 24.79
C GLN A 101 0.24 -13.16 24.50
N ARG A 102 -0.23 -12.43 25.51
CA ARG A 102 -1.40 -11.56 25.42
C ARG A 102 -1.11 -10.30 24.59
N LEU A 103 0.09 -9.73 24.70
CA LEU A 103 0.55 -8.61 23.89
C LEU A 103 0.80 -9.02 22.43
N SER A 104 1.35 -10.22 22.19
CA SER A 104 1.50 -10.77 20.85
C SER A 104 0.15 -11.02 20.18
N LEU A 105 -0.83 -11.55 20.94
CA LEU A 105 -2.20 -11.73 20.47
C LEU A 105 -2.88 -10.39 20.14
N LEU A 106 -2.65 -9.36 20.96
CA LEU A 106 -3.12 -8.00 20.70
C LEU A 106 -2.53 -7.45 19.41
N PHE A 107 -1.20 -7.56 19.23
CA PHE A 107 -0.54 -7.10 18.03
C PHE A 107 -1.04 -7.84 16.78
N ALA A 108 -1.20 -9.16 16.85
CA ALA A 108 -1.75 -9.97 15.75
C ALA A 108 -3.11 -9.44 15.29
N GLY A 109 -4.00 -9.10 16.23
CA GLY A 109 -5.31 -8.53 15.92
C GLY A 109 -5.24 -7.13 15.31
N VAL A 110 -4.39 -6.25 15.86
CA VAL A 110 -4.18 -4.89 15.31
C VAL A 110 -3.62 -4.96 13.89
N LEU A 111 -2.59 -5.77 13.68
CA LEU A 111 -1.96 -5.92 12.37
C LEU A 111 -2.98 -6.42 11.34
N GLN A 112 -3.76 -7.45 11.68
CA GLN A 112 -4.79 -7.98 10.80
C GLN A 112 -5.83 -6.93 10.44
N LEU A 113 -6.38 -6.21 11.42
CA LEU A 113 -7.45 -5.24 11.18
C LEU A 113 -6.96 -4.02 10.38
N LEU A 114 -5.76 -3.51 10.69
CA LEU A 114 -5.20 -2.38 9.95
C LEU A 114 -4.76 -2.77 8.52
N ASN A 115 -4.27 -4.00 8.32
CA ASN A 115 -4.02 -4.51 6.96
C ASN A 115 -5.31 -4.64 6.14
N GLN A 116 -6.42 -5.07 6.75
CA GLN A 116 -7.73 -5.09 6.09
C GLN A 116 -8.18 -3.68 5.66
N ASP A 117 -8.09 -2.70 6.56
CA ASP A 117 -8.41 -1.31 6.24
C ASP A 117 -7.53 -0.77 5.10
N ARG A 118 -6.24 -1.10 5.12
CA ARG A 118 -5.28 -0.73 4.08
C ARG A 118 -5.64 -1.36 2.74
N GLN A 119 -6.01 -2.63 2.71
CA GLN A 119 -6.44 -3.32 1.50
C GLN A 119 -7.65 -2.62 0.87
N VAL A 120 -8.66 -2.26 1.66
CA VAL A 120 -9.84 -1.52 1.18
C VAL A 120 -9.46 -0.19 0.52
N LEU A 121 -8.47 0.52 1.08
CA LEU A 121 -7.96 1.75 0.48
C LEU A 121 -7.24 1.48 -0.85
N ASN A 122 -6.36 0.48 -0.88
CA ASN A 122 -5.61 0.12 -2.09
C ASN A 122 -6.55 -0.28 -3.24
N GLU A 123 -7.55 -1.12 -2.96
CA GLU A 123 -8.58 -1.47 -3.94
C GLU A 123 -9.36 -0.23 -4.44
N GLY A 124 -9.63 0.73 -3.54
CA GLY A 124 -10.23 2.01 -3.91
C GLY A 124 -9.35 2.85 -4.85
N ILE A 125 -8.04 2.88 -4.61
CA ILE A 125 -7.06 3.58 -5.44
C ILE A 125 -6.94 2.90 -6.81
N LEU A 126 -6.91 1.56 -6.87
CA LEU A 126 -6.89 0.82 -8.14
C LEU A 126 -8.12 1.11 -8.99
N ARG A 127 -9.32 1.07 -8.38
CA ARG A 127 -10.55 1.47 -9.08
C ARG A 127 -10.48 2.91 -9.57
N TYR A 128 -9.96 3.82 -8.75
CA TYR A 128 -9.80 5.23 -9.13
C TYR A 128 -8.87 5.41 -10.34
N ALA A 129 -7.74 4.70 -10.36
CA ALA A 129 -6.76 4.75 -11.44
C ALA A 129 -7.34 4.20 -12.76
N ARG A 130 -8.02 3.05 -12.70
CA ARG A 130 -8.76 2.48 -13.85
C ARG A 130 -9.81 3.45 -14.38
N ASP A 131 -10.50 4.15 -13.49
CA ASP A 131 -11.45 5.19 -13.88
C ASP A 131 -10.77 6.42 -14.52
N GLN A 132 -9.53 6.75 -14.14
CA GLN A 132 -8.74 7.80 -14.82
C GLN A 132 -8.32 7.34 -16.21
N GLN A 133 -7.86 6.10 -16.37
CA GLN A 133 -7.50 5.56 -17.67
C GLN A 133 -8.68 5.61 -18.65
N ARG A 134 -9.86 5.13 -18.23
CA ARG A 134 -11.07 5.18 -19.07
C ARG A 134 -11.48 6.60 -19.47
N ARG A 135 -11.20 7.60 -18.62
CA ARG A 135 -11.44 9.02 -18.94
C ARG A 135 -10.44 9.54 -19.94
N ALA A 136 -9.16 9.21 -19.77
CA ALA A 136 -8.11 9.55 -20.72
C ALA A 136 -8.40 8.96 -22.11
N ASP A 137 -8.82 7.70 -22.18
CA ASP A 137 -9.21 7.04 -23.43
C ASP A 137 -10.36 7.79 -24.11
N GLY A 138 -11.43 8.11 -23.37
CA GLY A 138 -12.58 8.85 -23.91
C GLY A 138 -12.22 10.28 -24.36
N LEU A 139 -11.33 10.96 -23.64
CA LEU A 139 -10.80 12.27 -24.05
C LEU A 139 -9.99 12.14 -25.35
N GLY A 140 -9.18 11.10 -25.47
CA GLY A 140 -8.42 10.77 -26.68
C GLY A 140 -9.32 10.51 -27.90
N GLU A 141 -10.41 9.77 -27.72
CA GLU A 141 -11.41 9.53 -28.77
C GLU A 141 -12.04 10.85 -29.26
N ARG A 142 -12.43 11.74 -28.34
CA ARG A 142 -13.02 13.04 -28.68
C ARG A 142 -12.03 13.98 -29.37
N LEU A 143 -10.77 13.99 -28.94
CA LEU A 143 -9.70 14.73 -29.60
C LEU A 143 -9.45 14.20 -31.02
N SER A 144 -9.50 12.87 -31.22
CA SER A 144 -9.39 12.27 -32.54
C SER A 144 -10.54 12.66 -33.46
N GLU A 145 -11.79 12.61 -32.96
CA GLU A 145 -12.96 13.05 -33.71
C GLU A 145 -12.87 14.55 -34.07
N PHE A 146 -12.45 15.38 -33.11
CA PHE A 146 -12.24 16.81 -33.34
C PHE A 146 -11.25 17.04 -34.50
N ALA A 147 -10.10 16.37 -34.49
CA ALA A 147 -9.09 16.48 -35.52
C ALA A 147 -9.59 16.01 -36.91
N GLN A 148 -10.41 14.96 -36.96
CA GLN A 148 -10.98 14.45 -38.22
C GLN A 148 -11.95 15.45 -38.86
N LEU A 149 -12.74 16.16 -38.05
CA LEU A 149 -13.75 17.11 -38.53
C LEU A 149 -13.19 18.51 -38.83
N GLU A 150 -11.98 18.83 -38.37
CA GLU A 150 -11.41 20.19 -38.43
C GLU A 150 -11.29 20.75 -39.86
N SER A 151 -11.08 19.88 -40.85
CA SER A 151 -10.98 20.26 -42.27
C SER A 151 -12.31 20.31 -43.02
N ASP A 152 -13.41 19.82 -42.42
CA ASP A 152 -14.73 19.81 -43.04
C ASP A 152 -15.43 21.17 -42.83
N THR A 153 -15.64 21.89 -43.93
CA THR A 153 -16.23 23.23 -43.91
C THR A 153 -17.76 23.23 -43.88
N SER A 154 -18.41 22.05 -43.82
CA SER A 154 -19.86 21.96 -43.75
C SER A 154 -20.41 22.54 -42.44
N THR A 155 -21.62 23.11 -42.49
CA THR A 155 -22.29 23.65 -41.30
C THR A 155 -22.52 22.58 -40.22
N ALA A 156 -22.73 21.32 -40.63
CA ALA A 156 -22.88 20.19 -39.72
C ALA A 156 -21.56 19.91 -38.96
N ALA A 157 -20.43 19.87 -39.66
CA ALA A 157 -19.12 19.69 -39.04
C ALA A 157 -18.77 20.85 -38.09
N GLN A 158 -19.01 22.10 -38.50
CA GLN A 158 -18.81 23.27 -37.62
C GLN A 158 -19.63 23.19 -36.32
N THR A 159 -20.89 22.76 -36.42
CA THR A 159 -21.77 22.58 -35.25
C THR A 159 -21.22 21.49 -34.32
N ARG A 160 -20.76 20.36 -34.90
CA ARG A 160 -20.16 19.26 -34.13
C ARG A 160 -18.85 19.66 -33.47
N LEU A 161 -17.98 20.41 -34.15
CA LEU A 161 -16.72 20.93 -33.62
C LEU A 161 -16.94 21.84 -32.41
N THR A 162 -17.94 22.74 -32.46
CA THR A 162 -18.28 23.58 -31.30
C THR A 162 -18.74 22.75 -30.10
N ALA A 163 -19.57 21.73 -30.33
CA ALA A 163 -20.02 20.83 -29.27
C ALA A 163 -18.86 20.01 -28.67
N LEU A 164 -17.99 19.44 -29.52
CA LEU A 164 -16.81 18.68 -29.11
C LEU A 164 -15.85 19.53 -28.27
N ARG A 165 -15.60 20.78 -28.68
CA ARG A 165 -14.73 21.69 -27.92
C ARG A 165 -15.24 21.89 -26.48
N GLY A 166 -16.53 22.16 -26.32
CA GLY A 166 -17.12 22.31 -24.99
C GLY A 166 -17.04 21.04 -24.14
N GLN A 167 -17.20 19.85 -24.77
CA GLN A 167 -17.05 18.57 -24.07
C GLN A 167 -15.61 18.32 -23.63
N ILE A 168 -14.64 18.52 -24.53
CA ILE A 168 -13.21 18.36 -24.27
C ILE A 168 -12.77 19.27 -23.12
N ASP A 169 -13.14 20.55 -23.13
CA ASP A 169 -12.75 21.51 -22.10
C ASP A 169 -13.23 21.08 -20.70
N ILE A 170 -14.48 20.61 -20.59
CA ILE A 170 -15.05 20.15 -19.32
C ILE A 170 -14.35 18.89 -18.84
N GLU A 171 -14.13 17.94 -19.73
CA GLU A 171 -13.56 16.65 -19.36
C GLU A 171 -12.08 16.75 -19.03
N GLN A 172 -11.32 17.53 -19.78
CA GLN A 172 -9.91 17.78 -19.50
C GLN A 172 -9.76 18.41 -18.11
N ARG A 173 -10.58 19.42 -17.78
CA ARG A 173 -10.56 20.01 -16.43
C ARG A 173 -10.87 18.97 -15.35
N ILE A 174 -11.87 18.12 -15.55
CA ILE A 174 -12.21 17.05 -14.60
C ILE A 174 -11.06 16.04 -14.47
N PHE A 175 -10.42 15.69 -15.58
CA PHE A 175 -9.27 14.79 -15.59
C PHE A 175 -8.09 15.39 -14.79
N ASP A 176 -7.73 16.64 -15.09
CA ASP A 176 -6.62 17.34 -14.41
C ASP A 176 -6.88 17.50 -12.90
N GLU A 177 -8.10 17.89 -12.52
CA GLU A 177 -8.51 17.99 -11.11
C GLU A 177 -8.35 16.65 -10.38
N ARG A 178 -8.66 15.55 -11.06
CA ARG A 178 -8.60 14.20 -10.48
C ARG A 178 -7.19 13.63 -10.43
N GLU A 179 -6.40 13.81 -11.48
CA GLU A 179 -4.96 13.49 -11.47
C GLU A 179 -4.26 14.19 -10.31
N SER A 180 -4.57 15.48 -10.07
CA SER A 180 -4.00 16.23 -8.95
C SER A 180 -4.38 15.67 -7.56
N ALA A 181 -5.44 14.86 -7.47
CA ALA A 181 -5.90 14.26 -6.22
C ALA A 181 -5.15 12.97 -5.86
N ILE A 182 -4.49 12.30 -6.82
CA ILE A 182 -3.83 11.00 -6.63
C ILE A 182 -2.83 11.01 -5.46
N PRO A 183 -1.91 11.99 -5.31
CA PRO A 183 -0.96 12.00 -4.20
C PRO A 183 -1.63 11.99 -2.81
N PHE A 184 -2.78 12.64 -2.68
CA PHE A 184 -3.54 12.66 -1.43
C PHE A 184 -4.20 11.31 -1.13
N LEU A 185 -4.68 10.61 -2.16
CA LEU A 185 -5.20 9.24 -2.02
C LEU A 185 -4.09 8.28 -1.57
N CYS A 186 -2.92 8.39 -2.19
CA CYS A 186 -1.74 7.57 -1.90
C CYS A 186 -1.14 7.79 -0.51
N THR A 187 -1.43 8.92 0.14
CA THR A 187 -1.00 9.18 1.52
C THR A 187 -1.76 8.31 2.52
N ARG A 188 -3.00 7.92 2.22
CA ARG A 188 -3.89 7.26 3.20
C ARG A 188 -3.41 5.86 3.61
N PRO A 189 -3.01 4.96 2.68
CA PRO A 189 -2.41 3.68 3.06
C PRO A 189 -1.14 3.85 3.90
N ARG A 190 -0.29 4.82 3.55
CA ARG A 190 0.97 5.10 4.28
C ARG A 190 0.74 5.49 5.74
N VAL A 191 -0.30 6.29 6.02
CA VAL A 191 -0.66 6.64 7.40
C VAL A 191 -1.07 5.40 8.20
N ILE A 192 -1.74 4.43 7.58
CA ILE A 192 -2.07 3.15 8.24
C ILE A 192 -0.79 2.35 8.53
N GLU A 193 0.15 2.26 7.59
CA GLU A 193 1.44 1.58 7.80
C GLU A 193 2.24 2.21 8.94
N GLN A 194 2.30 3.54 8.99
CA GLN A 194 2.92 4.28 10.10
C GLN A 194 2.26 3.94 11.43
N ARG A 195 0.92 3.89 11.45
CA ARG A 195 0.15 3.54 12.65
C ARG A 195 0.41 2.11 13.12
N ILE A 196 0.51 1.15 12.19
CA ILE A 196 0.91 -0.24 12.50
C ILE A 196 2.26 -0.24 13.22
N GLY A 197 3.27 0.42 12.64
CA GLY A 197 4.61 0.47 13.24
C GLY A 197 4.66 1.19 14.59
N GLN A 198 3.87 2.24 14.78
CA GLN A 198 3.75 2.94 16.07
C GLN A 198 3.16 2.01 17.14
N ILE A 199 2.03 1.36 16.86
CA ILE A 199 1.41 0.43 17.81
C ILE A 199 2.33 -0.76 18.08
N ALA A 200 2.99 -1.32 17.06
CA ALA A 200 3.91 -2.43 17.22
C ALA A 200 5.04 -2.10 18.21
N ARG A 201 5.71 -0.95 18.04
CA ARG A 201 6.76 -0.50 18.95
C ARG A 201 6.25 -0.24 20.37
N GLU A 202 5.08 0.36 20.49
CA GLU A 202 4.47 0.61 21.80
C GLU A 202 4.17 -0.72 22.53
N ILE A 203 3.54 -1.69 21.86
CA ILE A 203 3.28 -3.01 22.45
C ILE A 203 4.61 -3.69 22.82
N ALA A 204 5.61 -3.65 21.93
CA ALA A 204 6.91 -4.28 22.16
C ALA A 204 7.66 -3.70 23.38
N ALA A 205 7.42 -2.44 23.73
CA ALA A 205 8.01 -1.81 24.92
C ALA A 205 7.53 -2.40 26.25
N HIS A 206 6.46 -3.20 26.24
CA HIS A 206 5.89 -3.86 27.43
C HIS A 206 6.12 -5.38 27.47
N LEU A 207 6.87 -5.93 26.52
CA LEU A 207 7.31 -7.33 26.54
C LEU A 207 8.45 -7.52 27.56
N GLU A 208 8.53 -8.69 28.20
CA GLU A 208 9.56 -9.03 29.21
C GLU A 208 10.63 -10.03 28.76
#